data_AF-A0A662SYC9-F1
#
_entry.id   AF-A0A662SYC9-F1
#
_cell.length_a   1.000
_cell.length_b   1.000
_cell.length_c   1.000
_cell.angle_alpha   90.00
_cell.angle_beta   90.00
_cell.angle_gamma   90.00
#
_symmetry.space_group_name_H-M   'P 1'
#
loop_
_entity.id
_entity.type
_entity.pdbx_description
1 polymer ?
#
loop_
_entity_poly.entity_id
_entity_poly.type
_entity_poly.pdbx_seq_one_letter_code
_entity_poly.pdbx_strand_id
1 'polypeptide(L)' 'LEVGSLEPWKKADIIVLDARSYEHIPYHLGTNLVETVIKGGKLVYEAG' A
#
# COMPACT_ATOMS: atom_id res chain seq x y z
N LEU A 1 12.02 6.31 13.86
CA LEU A 1 11.24 6.66 12.64
C LEU A 1 9.86 6.06 12.79
N GLU A 2 8.80 6.82 12.54
CA GLU A 2 7.41 6.45 12.85
C GLU A 2 6.69 5.75 11.68
N VAL A 3 7.11 6.03 10.44
CA VAL A 3 6.49 5.59 9.18
C VAL A 3 7.57 5.13 8.17
N GLY A 4 7.14 4.51 7.06
CA GLY A 4 8.00 4.17 5.92
C GLY A 4 8.57 2.75 5.90
N SER A 5 8.12 1.89 6.80
CA SER A 5 8.56 0.49 6.92
C SER A 5 7.55 -0.31 7.73
N LEU A 6 7.46 -1.62 7.47
CA LEU A 6 6.56 -2.53 8.19
C LEU A 6 7.32 -3.21 9.33
N GLU A 7 7.19 -2.67 10.54
CA GLU A 7 7.78 -3.24 11.75
C GLU A 7 6.77 -3.12 12.91
N PRO A 8 6.86 -3.99 13.92
CA PRO A 8 6.10 -3.79 15.16
C PRO A 8 6.30 -2.37 15.71
N TRP A 9 5.24 -1.84 16.32
CA TRP A 9 5.21 -0.51 16.97
C TRP A 9 5.18 0.70 16.03
N LYS A 10 5.34 0.54 14.72
CA LYS A 10 5.19 1.64 13.75
C LYS A 10 3.72 1.87 13.38
N LYS A 11 3.43 3.04 12.80
CA LYS A 11 2.10 3.33 12.28
C LYS A 11 1.74 2.34 11.18
N ALA A 12 0.53 1.78 11.26
CA ALA A 12 -0.04 0.92 10.25
C ALA A 12 -0.56 1.75 9.06
N ASP A 13 0.38 2.37 8.34
CA ASP A 13 0.18 3.07 7.08
C ASP A 13 0.64 2.15 5.95
N ILE A 14 -0.32 1.49 5.28
CA ILE A 14 -0.10 0.36 4.37
C ILE A 14 -0.95 0.56 3.12
N ILE A 15 -0.39 0.20 1.97
CA ILE A 15 -1.14 0.02 0.73
C ILE A 15 -1.04 -1.44 0.28
N VAL A 16 -2.13 -1.98 -0.26
CA VAL A 16 -2.14 -3.25 -1.00
C VAL A 16 -2.22 -2.90 -2.47
N LEU A 17 -1.36 -3.54 -3.27
CA LEU A 17 -1.26 -3.31 -4.71
C LEU A 17 -1.71 -4.57 -5.46
N ASP A 18 -2.52 -4.40 -6.51
CA ASP A 18 -2.76 -5.44 -7.52
C ASP A 18 -1.51 -5.56 -8.40
N ALA A 19 -0.50 -6.25 -7.88
CA ALA A 19 0.74 -6.50 -8.59
C ALA A 19 1.25 -7.90 -8.25
N ARG A 20 1.67 -8.64 -9.29
CA ARG A 20 2.23 -9.99 -9.11
C ARG A 20 3.55 -10.00 -8.34
N SER A 21 4.33 -8.93 -8.43
CA SER A 21 5.57 -8.71 -7.69
C SER A 21 5.92 -7.22 -7.65
N TYR A 22 6.85 -6.83 -6.77
CA TYR A 22 7.31 -5.44 -6.68
C TYR A 22 7.98 -4.94 -7.97
N GLU A 23 8.57 -5.85 -8.75
CA GLU A 23 9.26 -5.54 -10.02
C GLU A 23 8.29 -5.06 -11.09
N HIS A 24 7.01 -5.45 -11.00
CA HIS A 24 5.99 -5.07 -11.96
C HIS A 24 5.51 -3.62 -11.77
N ILE A 25 5.58 -3.09 -10.54
CA ILE A 25 5.10 -1.75 -10.18
C ILE A 25 5.59 -0.65 -11.14
N PRO A 26 6.90 -0.50 -11.43
CA PRO A 26 7.38 0.56 -12.31
C PRO A 26 6.94 0.42 -13.78
N TYR A 27 6.52 -0.77 -14.23
CA TYR A 27 6.10 -0.99 -15.62
C TYR A 27 4.65 -0.60 -15.89
N HIS A 28 3.82 -0.45 -14.85
CA HIS A 28 2.40 -0.05 -14.96
C HIS A 28 2.23 1.47 -14.84
N LEU A 29 2.91 2.23 -15.71
CA LEU A 29 2.81 3.68 -15.72
C LEU A 29 1.40 4.13 -16.16
N GLY A 30 0.79 5.04 -15.40
CA GLY A 30 -0.52 5.63 -15.73
C GLY A 30 -1.74 4.84 -15.25
N THR A 31 -1.54 3.73 -14.52
CA THR A 31 -2.62 2.99 -13.86
C THR A 31 -2.46 3.10 -12.35
N ASN A 32 -3.59 3.19 -11.63
CA ASN A 32 -3.57 3.05 -10.18
C ASN A 32 -3.66 1.55 -9.83
N LEU A 33 -2.57 1.00 -9.30
CA LEU A 33 -2.52 -0.40 -8.84
C LEU A 33 -3.05 -0.56 -7.40
N VAL A 34 -3.34 0.52 -6.69
CA VAL A 34 -3.74 0.44 -5.28
C VAL A 34 -5.14 -0.15 -5.16
N GLU A 35 -5.23 -1.33 -4.53
CA GLU A 35 -6.50 -1.98 -4.19
C GLU A 35 -7.01 -1.52 -2.83
N THR A 36 -6.12 -1.35 -1.85
CA THR A 36 -6.51 -1.03 -0.47
C THR A 36 -5.57 -0.02 0.13
N VAL A 37 -6.11 0.91 0.91
CA VAL A 37 -5.32 1.83 1.74
C VAL A 37 -5.75 1.69 3.20
N ILE A 38 -4.77 1.41 4.05
CA ILE A 38 -4.91 1.42 5.50
C ILE A 38 -4.06 2.57 6.03
N LYS A 39 -4.66 3.45 6.84
CA LYS A 39 -3.95 4.58 7.46
C LYS A 39 -4.20 4.59 8.96
N GLY A 40 -3.13 4.56 9.74
CA GLY A 40 -3.19 4.44 11.19
C GLY A 40 -4.02 3.24 11.66
N GLY A 41 -3.96 2.13 10.91
CA GLY A 41 -4.73 0.91 11.20
C GLY A 41 -6.22 0.96 10.81
N LYS A 42 -6.66 2.00 10.11
CA LYS A 42 -8.04 2.12 9.61
C LYS A 42 -8.08 1.92 8.10
N LEU A 43 -9.01 1.09 7.63
CA LEU A 43 -9.35 0.99 6.22
C LEU A 43 -9.94 2.32 5.75
N VAL A 44 -9.26 3.00 4.82
CA VAL A 44 -9.71 4.32 4.29
C VAL A 44 -10.04 4.27 2.80
N TYR A 45 -9.64 3.21 2.11
CA TYR A 45 -9.96 2.95 0.70
C TYR A 45 -9.92 1.45 0.42
N GLU A 46 -10.87 1.00 -0.40
CA GLU A 46 -10.93 -0.33 -0.99
C GLU A 46 -11.48 -0.18 -2.41
N ALA A 47 -10.81 -0.76 -3.39
CA ALA A 47 -11.30 -0.82 -4.76
C ALA A 47 -12.55 -1.72 -4.81
N GLY A 48 -13.61 -1.24 -5.46
CA GLY A 48 -14.89 -1.96 -5.59
C GLY A 48 -14.92 -2.96 -6.72
#